data_AF-A0A433CZ59-F1
#
_entry.id   AF-A0A433CZ59-F1
#
_cell.length_a   1.000
_cell.length_b   1.000
_cell.length_c   1.000
_cell.angle_alpha   90.00
_cell.angle_beta   90.00
_cell.angle_gamma   90.00
#
_symmetry.space_group_name_H-M   'P 1'
#
loop_
_entity.id
_entity.type
_entity.pdbx_description
1 polymer ?
#
loop_
_entity_poly.entity_id
_entity_poly.type
_entity_poly.pdbx_seq_one_letter_code
_entity_poly.pdbx_strand_id
1 'polypeptide(L)'
;MQANAIIQEIRADCVNGQLDGLKAAFYAVEGLEGFRSGEIQKSKEQLLESLRLSVSLGSSHLKALDLAVIGAVYHATQNEQAERMFTAVYMLSQKSKNEIGCLVASTALKDIYANQGHEDKAAKQASLSQAHYAMTEKLLNSGITASDGGGGVLG
;
A
#
# COMPACT_ATOMS: atom_id res chain seq x y z
N MET A 1 5.58 -5.19 -9.72
CA MET A 1 4.97 -6.54 -9.82
C MET A 1 3.73 -6.76 -8.91
N GLN A 2 3.13 -5.75 -8.26
CA GLN A 2 2.09 -5.97 -7.24
C GLN A 2 0.63 -5.80 -7.71
N ALA A 3 0.37 -4.90 -8.66
CA ALA A 3 -0.97 -4.72 -9.23
C ALA A 3 -1.47 -6.01 -9.94
N ASN A 4 -0.55 -6.80 -10.49
CA ASN A 4 -0.91 -8.00 -11.24
C ASN A 4 -1.58 -9.06 -10.35
N ALA A 5 -1.19 -9.20 -9.08
CA ALA A 5 -1.79 -10.18 -8.16
C ALA A 5 -3.24 -9.82 -7.83
N ILE A 6 -3.51 -8.54 -7.51
CA ILE A 6 -4.88 -8.04 -7.28
C ILE A 6 -5.72 -8.24 -8.55
N ILE A 7 -5.15 -7.95 -9.73
CA ILE A 7 -5.85 -8.14 -11.01
C ILE A 7 -6.17 -9.62 -11.26
N GLN A 8 -5.28 -10.56 -10.89
CA GLN A 8 -5.56 -11.99 -11.00
C GLN A 8 -6.68 -12.44 -10.04
N GLU A 9 -6.69 -11.94 -8.81
CA GLU A 9 -7.76 -12.22 -7.84
C GLU A 9 -9.10 -11.70 -8.35
N ILE A 10 -9.16 -10.43 -8.80
CA ILE A 10 -10.37 -9.84 -9.41
C ILE A 10 -10.81 -10.66 -10.64
N ARG A 11 -9.87 -11.10 -11.47
CA ARG A 11 -10.18 -11.90 -12.66
C ARG A 11 -10.78 -13.25 -12.28
N ALA A 12 -10.23 -13.93 -11.27
CA ALA A 12 -10.76 -15.20 -10.79
C ALA A 12 -12.18 -15.03 -10.25
N ASP A 13 -12.40 -13.99 -9.46
CA ASP A 13 -13.69 -13.54 -8.94
C ASP A 13 -14.73 -13.32 -10.07
N CYS A 14 -14.36 -12.58 -11.12
CA CYS A 14 -15.21 -12.38 -12.30
C CYS A 14 -15.57 -13.69 -13.01
N VAL A 15 -14.62 -14.61 -13.16
CA VAL A 15 -14.86 -15.93 -13.79
C VAL A 15 -15.81 -16.78 -12.95
N ASN A 16 -15.70 -16.68 -11.61
CA ASN A 16 -16.54 -17.43 -10.67
C ASN A 16 -17.87 -16.74 -10.34
N GLY A 17 -18.15 -15.56 -10.91
CA GLY A 17 -19.35 -14.76 -10.61
C GLY A 17 -19.35 -14.14 -9.21
N GLN A 18 -18.23 -14.17 -8.50
CA GLN A 18 -18.05 -13.53 -7.19
C GLN A 18 -17.54 -12.11 -7.42
N LEU A 19 -18.35 -11.09 -7.19
CA LEU A 19 -17.97 -9.70 -7.49
C LEU A 19 -17.25 -8.99 -6.33
N ASP A 20 -16.84 -9.72 -5.30
CA ASP A 20 -16.35 -9.12 -4.06
C ASP A 20 -14.96 -8.48 -4.22
N GLY A 21 -14.06 -9.05 -5.03
CA GLY A 21 -12.79 -8.41 -5.38
C GLY A 21 -12.96 -7.12 -6.17
N LEU A 22 -13.92 -7.08 -7.09
CA LEU A 22 -14.23 -5.84 -7.83
C LEU A 22 -14.85 -4.78 -6.91
N LYS A 23 -15.78 -5.17 -6.04
CA LYS A 23 -16.37 -4.27 -5.03
C LYS A 23 -15.31 -3.72 -4.07
N ALA A 24 -14.41 -4.58 -3.59
CA ALA A 24 -13.33 -4.17 -2.70
C ALA A 24 -12.45 -3.12 -3.38
N ALA A 25 -11.99 -3.39 -4.60
CA ALA A 25 -11.19 -2.43 -5.36
C ALA A 25 -11.94 -1.12 -5.62
N PHE A 26 -13.24 -1.17 -5.91
CA PHE A 26 -14.06 0.02 -6.12
C PHE A 26 -14.14 0.89 -4.85
N TYR A 27 -14.45 0.27 -3.71
CA TYR A 27 -14.47 0.97 -2.42
C TYR A 27 -13.10 1.56 -2.05
N ALA A 28 -12.00 0.88 -2.36
CA ALA A 28 -10.65 1.42 -2.16
C ALA A 28 -10.43 2.72 -2.96
N VAL A 29 -10.88 2.73 -4.23
CA VAL A 29 -10.75 3.88 -5.12
C VAL A 29 -11.64 5.03 -4.67
N GLU A 30 -12.91 4.78 -4.33
CA GLU A 30 -13.80 5.82 -3.78
C GLU A 30 -13.27 6.39 -2.47
N GLY A 31 -12.71 5.51 -1.61
CA GLY A 31 -12.06 5.89 -0.37
C GLY A 31 -10.88 6.84 -0.59
N LEU A 32 -10.02 6.53 -1.57
CA LEU A 32 -8.89 7.38 -1.95
C LEU A 32 -9.35 8.72 -2.54
N GLU A 33 -10.39 8.71 -3.38
CA GLU A 33 -10.96 9.92 -3.95
C GLU A 33 -11.53 10.83 -2.86
N GLY A 34 -12.30 10.25 -1.93
CA GLY A 34 -12.84 10.98 -0.78
C GLY A 34 -11.73 11.62 0.05
N PHE A 35 -10.61 10.91 0.28
CA PHE A 35 -9.47 11.48 1.00
C PHE A 35 -8.88 12.69 0.26
N ARG A 36 -8.66 12.56 -1.05
CA ARG A 36 -8.12 13.63 -1.90
C ARG A 36 -9.03 14.85 -1.93
N SER A 37 -10.34 14.64 -1.95
CA SER A 37 -11.36 15.70 -1.97
C SER A 37 -11.64 16.30 -0.59
N GLY A 38 -11.03 15.78 0.48
CA GLY A 38 -11.23 16.24 1.86
C GLY A 38 -12.48 15.67 2.54
N GLU A 39 -13.19 14.73 1.91
CA GLU A 39 -14.34 14.01 2.45
C GLU A 39 -13.87 12.90 3.42
N ILE A 40 -13.19 13.30 4.51
CA ILE A 40 -12.51 12.39 5.43
C ILE A 40 -13.41 11.28 5.98
N GLN A 41 -14.65 11.59 6.32
CA GLN A 41 -15.57 10.60 6.90
C GLN A 41 -15.99 9.55 5.86
N LYS A 42 -16.42 9.99 4.68
CA LYS A 42 -16.78 9.11 3.56
C LYS A 42 -15.59 8.27 3.12
N SER A 43 -14.40 8.86 3.08
CA SER A 43 -13.16 8.14 2.80
C SER A 43 -12.96 6.96 3.76
N LYS A 44 -13.09 7.20 5.08
CA LYS A 44 -12.96 6.15 6.10
C LYS A 44 -13.98 5.03 5.89
N GLU A 45 -15.23 5.38 5.64
CA GLU A 45 -16.31 4.39 5.44
C GLU A 45 -16.02 3.48 4.25
N GLN A 46 -15.67 4.06 3.10
CA GLN A 46 -15.36 3.26 1.90
C GLN A 46 -14.10 2.41 2.10
N LEU A 47 -13.05 2.96 2.71
CA LEU A 47 -11.82 2.20 2.98
C LEU A 47 -12.04 1.06 3.98
N LEU A 48 -12.92 1.22 4.96
CA LEU A 48 -13.26 0.17 5.91
C LEU A 48 -14.06 -0.97 5.26
N GLU A 49 -14.98 -0.65 4.35
CA GLU A 49 -15.69 -1.68 3.57
C GLU A 49 -14.75 -2.42 2.60
N SER A 50 -13.84 -1.69 1.95
CA SER A 50 -12.76 -2.31 1.15
C SER A 50 -11.91 -3.26 2.00
N LEU A 51 -11.49 -2.81 3.19
CA LEU A 51 -10.69 -3.62 4.11
C LEU A 51 -11.43 -4.88 4.57
N ARG A 52 -12.74 -4.77 4.85
CA ARG A 52 -13.57 -5.91 5.25
C ARG A 52 -13.63 -6.96 4.14
N LEU A 53 -13.85 -6.53 2.90
CA LEU A 53 -13.87 -7.44 1.75
C LEU A 53 -12.49 -8.02 1.47
N SER A 54 -11.42 -7.22 1.52
CA SER A 54 -10.06 -7.69 1.32
C SER A 54 -9.65 -8.72 2.38
N VAL A 55 -10.11 -8.56 3.63
CA VAL A 55 -10.03 -9.59 4.69
C VAL A 55 -10.67 -10.89 4.28
N SER A 56 -11.93 -10.85 3.83
CA SER A 56 -12.70 -12.02 3.39
C SER A 56 -12.06 -12.73 2.19
N LEU A 57 -11.50 -11.96 1.25
CA LEU A 57 -10.84 -12.47 0.04
C LEU A 57 -9.44 -13.04 0.32
N GLY A 58 -8.87 -12.80 1.50
CA GLY A 58 -7.49 -13.20 1.80
C GLY A 58 -6.42 -12.33 1.10
N SER A 59 -6.84 -11.27 0.39
CA SER A 59 -5.94 -10.41 -0.40
C SER A 59 -5.01 -9.59 0.49
N SER A 60 -3.77 -10.02 0.66
CA SER A 60 -2.80 -9.32 1.53
C SER A 60 -2.37 -7.98 0.93
N HIS A 61 -2.42 -7.85 -0.40
CA HIS A 61 -2.06 -6.62 -1.09
C HIS A 61 -3.14 -5.54 -0.96
N LEU A 62 -4.41 -5.90 -1.16
CA LEU A 62 -5.50 -4.94 -0.99
C LEU A 62 -5.63 -4.50 0.47
N LYS A 63 -5.49 -5.44 1.43
CA LYS A 63 -5.41 -5.11 2.87
C LYS A 63 -4.32 -4.08 3.17
N ALA A 64 -3.11 -4.28 2.62
CA ALA A 64 -1.99 -3.37 2.86
C ALA A 64 -2.25 -1.99 2.25
N LEU A 65 -2.89 -1.92 1.09
CA LEU A 65 -3.30 -0.65 0.47
C LEU A 65 -4.35 0.07 1.33
N ASP A 66 -5.44 -0.62 1.69
CA ASP A 66 -6.52 -0.05 2.50
C ASP A 66 -5.98 0.51 3.82
N LEU A 67 -5.17 -0.28 4.54
CA LEU A 67 -4.55 0.13 5.80
C LEU A 67 -3.60 1.32 5.64
N ALA A 68 -2.88 1.41 4.51
CA ALA A 68 -1.99 2.54 4.26
C ALA A 68 -2.77 3.84 4.05
N VAL A 69 -3.85 3.79 3.28
CA VAL A 69 -4.70 4.97 3.04
C VAL A 69 -5.45 5.35 4.32
N ILE A 70 -6.00 4.38 5.06
CA ILE A 70 -6.63 4.63 6.37
C ILE A 70 -5.61 5.25 7.34
N GLY A 71 -4.38 4.73 7.38
CA GLY A 71 -3.28 5.28 8.16
C GLY A 71 -2.98 6.73 7.79
N ALA A 72 -2.93 7.06 6.50
CA ALA A 72 -2.71 8.43 6.02
C ALA A 72 -3.85 9.37 6.41
N VAL A 73 -5.10 8.91 6.30
CA VAL A 73 -6.29 9.64 6.76
C VAL A 73 -6.19 9.93 8.27
N TYR A 74 -5.85 8.92 9.07
CA TYR A 74 -5.70 9.10 10.52
C TYR A 74 -4.54 10.03 10.88
N HIS A 75 -3.41 9.92 10.17
CA HIS A 75 -2.26 10.80 10.35
C HIS A 75 -2.61 12.26 10.05
N ALA A 76 -3.32 12.52 8.95
CA ALA A 76 -3.80 13.87 8.61
C ALA A 76 -4.72 14.47 9.69
N THR A 77 -5.45 13.60 10.41
CA THR A 77 -6.32 14.01 11.54
C THR A 77 -5.62 13.95 12.91
N GLN A 78 -4.29 13.81 12.96
CA GLN A 78 -3.49 13.66 14.19
C GLN A 78 -3.99 12.56 15.14
N ASN A 79 -4.47 11.46 14.58
CA ASN A 79 -5.06 10.38 15.36
C ASN A 79 -4.01 9.31 15.71
N GLU A 80 -3.99 8.89 16.98
CA GLU A 80 -3.08 7.86 17.51
C GLU A 80 -3.21 6.50 16.82
N GLN A 81 -4.33 6.21 16.15
CA GLN A 81 -4.51 4.97 15.41
C GLN A 81 -3.61 4.87 14.17
N ALA A 82 -3.08 5.99 13.67
CA ALA A 82 -2.20 6.01 12.50
C ALA A 82 -0.98 5.07 12.67
N GLU A 83 -0.35 5.08 13.86
CA GLU A 83 0.80 4.23 14.15
C GLU A 83 0.45 2.74 14.01
N ARG A 84 -0.69 2.32 14.56
CA ARG A 84 -1.14 0.92 14.51
C ARG A 84 -1.40 0.47 13.08
N MET A 85 -2.03 1.35 12.29
CA MET A 85 -2.31 1.07 10.88
C MET A 85 -1.02 0.91 10.09
N PHE A 86 -0.08 1.86 10.18
CA PHE A 86 1.18 1.75 9.44
C PHE A 86 2.08 0.60 9.92
N THR A 87 2.03 0.24 11.21
CA THR A 87 2.70 -0.97 11.71
C THR A 87 2.14 -2.23 11.04
N ALA A 88 0.81 -2.33 10.91
CA ALA A 88 0.18 -3.45 10.22
C ALA A 88 0.54 -3.48 8.72
N VAL A 89 0.57 -2.32 8.05
CA VAL A 89 1.02 -2.20 6.66
C VAL A 89 2.44 -2.71 6.51
N TYR A 90 3.36 -2.31 7.38
CA TYR A 90 4.76 -2.74 7.33
C TYR A 90 4.87 -4.26 7.47
N MET A 91 4.20 -4.86 8.45
CA MET A 91 4.22 -6.32 8.66
C MET A 91 3.65 -7.10 7.46
N LEU A 92 2.52 -6.67 6.91
CA LEU A 92 1.91 -7.31 5.73
C LEU A 92 2.79 -7.16 4.49
N SER A 93 3.38 -5.98 4.31
CA SER A 93 4.26 -5.69 3.18
C SER A 93 5.54 -6.50 3.27
N GLN A 94 6.13 -6.63 4.46
CA GLN A 94 7.30 -7.47 4.68
C GLN A 94 7.01 -8.94 4.38
N LYS A 95 5.88 -9.47 4.87
CA LYS A 95 5.45 -10.85 4.62
C LYS A 95 5.23 -11.13 3.13
N SER A 96 4.72 -10.15 2.39
CA SER A 96 4.44 -10.26 0.95
C SER A 96 5.61 -9.83 0.06
N LYS A 97 6.78 -9.52 0.63
CA LYS A 97 7.96 -8.99 -0.09
C LYS A 97 7.62 -7.76 -0.94
N ASN A 98 6.74 -6.91 -0.41
CA ASN A 98 6.34 -5.65 -1.01
C ASN A 98 7.25 -4.52 -0.51
N GLU A 99 8.35 -4.27 -1.23
CA GLU A 99 9.32 -3.21 -0.89
C GLU A 99 8.70 -1.81 -0.86
N ILE A 100 7.77 -1.52 -1.78
CA ILE A 100 7.08 -0.22 -1.84
C ILE A 100 6.21 -0.02 -0.60
N GLY A 101 5.47 -1.04 -0.17
CA GLY A 101 4.64 -0.99 1.02
C GLY A 101 5.46 -0.86 2.30
N CYS A 102 6.61 -1.53 2.37
CA CYS A 102 7.57 -1.36 3.47
C CYS A 102 8.15 0.06 3.49
N LEU A 103 8.50 0.62 2.33
CA LEU A 103 8.98 1.99 2.20
C LEU A 103 7.93 3.00 2.70
N VAL A 104 6.70 2.93 2.19
CA VAL A 104 5.61 3.83 2.58
C VAL A 104 5.35 3.77 4.09
N ALA A 105 5.24 2.56 4.65
CA ALA A 105 4.96 2.39 6.07
C ALA A 105 6.10 2.87 6.97
N SER A 106 7.36 2.58 6.61
CA SER A 106 8.52 3.03 7.38
C SER A 106 8.70 4.54 7.32
N THR A 107 8.44 5.19 6.17
CA THR A 107 8.44 6.66 6.07
C THR A 107 7.37 7.28 6.98
N ALA A 108 6.14 6.76 6.94
CA ALA A 108 5.05 7.29 7.76
C ALA A 108 5.28 7.06 9.26
N LEU A 109 5.77 5.88 9.66
CA LEU A 109 6.12 5.60 11.06
C LEU A 109 7.27 6.48 11.55
N LYS A 110 8.26 6.77 10.71
CA LYS A 110 9.34 7.71 11.02
C LYS A 110 8.78 9.09 11.36
N ASP A 111 7.87 9.62 10.54
CA ASP A 111 7.25 10.94 10.79
C ASP A 111 6.38 10.92 12.05
N ILE A 112 5.59 9.87 12.27
CA ILE A 112 4.78 9.68 13.48
C ILE A 112 5.66 9.67 14.74
N TYR A 113 6.73 8.89 14.74
CA TYR A 113 7.62 8.80 15.91
C TYR A 113 8.39 10.10 16.16
N ALA A 114 8.80 10.80 15.11
CA ALA A 114 9.42 12.13 15.25
C ALA A 114 8.44 13.12 15.90
N ASN A 115 7.18 13.15 15.46
CA ASN A 115 6.15 14.03 16.01
C ASN A 115 5.79 13.70 17.47
N GLN A 116 5.94 12.43 17.88
CA GLN A 116 5.72 11.98 19.26
C GLN A 116 6.96 12.17 20.17
N GLY A 117 8.09 12.65 19.63
CA GLY A 117 9.35 12.78 20.39
C GLY A 117 10.10 11.47 20.63
N HIS A 118 9.76 10.40 19.89
CA HIS A 118 10.44 9.10 19.97
C HIS A 118 11.59 9.01 18.96
N GLU A 119 12.66 9.77 19.18
CA GLU A 119 13.78 9.91 18.23
C GLU A 119 14.45 8.57 17.87
N ASP A 120 14.67 7.67 18.83
CA ASP A 120 15.27 6.34 18.58
C ASP A 120 14.43 5.50 17.60
N LYS A 121 13.10 5.54 17.78
CA LYS A 121 12.17 4.81 16.90
C LYS A 121 12.12 5.47 15.52
N ALA A 122 12.13 6.79 15.46
CA ALA A 122 12.17 7.53 14.21
C ALA A 122 13.46 7.22 13.42
N ALA A 123 14.62 7.25 14.08
CA ALA A 123 15.91 6.92 13.45
C ALA A 123 15.94 5.48 12.92
N LYS A 124 15.40 4.53 13.68
CA LYS A 124 15.25 3.14 13.22
C LYS A 124 14.39 3.04 11.96
N GLN A 125 13.25 3.73 11.93
CA GLN A 125 12.35 3.73 10.77
C GLN A 125 12.95 4.49 9.57
N ALA A 126 13.74 5.54 9.80
CA ALA A 126 14.48 6.22 8.75
C ALA A 126 15.49 5.28 8.07
N SER A 127 16.23 4.50 8.86
CA SER A 127 17.18 3.51 8.33
C SER A 127 16.48 2.43 7.50
N LEU A 128 15.36 1.91 7.98
CA LEU A 128 14.54 0.94 7.23
C LEU A 128 14.00 1.55 5.93
N SER A 129 13.47 2.76 6.00
CA SER A 129 12.95 3.49 4.83
C SER A 129 14.04 3.70 3.77
N GLN A 130 15.25 4.10 4.17
CA GLN A 130 16.37 4.25 3.25
C GLN A 130 16.77 2.93 2.59
N ALA A 131 16.79 1.82 3.35
CA ALA A 131 17.08 0.50 2.80
C ALA A 131 16.04 0.07 1.75
N HIS A 132 14.75 0.22 2.06
CA HIS A 132 13.66 -0.11 1.13
C HIS A 132 13.63 0.81 -0.09
N TYR A 133 14.00 2.09 0.07
CA TYR A 133 14.15 3.02 -1.05
C TYR A 133 15.23 2.53 -2.02
N ALA A 134 16.43 2.19 -1.53
CA ALA A 134 17.51 1.69 -2.38
C ALA A 134 17.13 0.38 -3.11
N MET A 135 16.40 -0.52 -2.44
CA MET A 135 15.88 -1.73 -3.08
C MET A 135 14.84 -1.42 -4.14
N THR A 136 13.91 -0.50 -3.86
CA THR A 136 12.86 -0.09 -4.80
C THR A 136 13.46 0.62 -6.02
N GLU A 137 14.41 1.52 -5.82
CA GLU A 137 15.15 2.21 -6.89
C GLU A 137 15.88 1.21 -7.80
N LYS A 138 16.59 0.23 -7.20
CA LYS A 138 17.23 -0.84 -7.97
C LYS A 138 16.22 -1.66 -8.78
N LEU A 139 15.07 -2.03 -8.19
CA LEU A 139 14.02 -2.79 -8.86
C LEU A 139 13.44 -2.00 -10.05
N LEU A 140 13.15 -0.71 -9.87
CA LEU A 140 12.66 0.17 -10.92
C LEU A 140 13.67 0.30 -12.07
N ASN A 141 14.95 0.54 -11.74
CA ASN A 141 16.00 0.71 -12.74
C ASN A 141 16.32 -0.60 -13.49
N SER A 142 16.23 -1.76 -12.81
CA SER A 142 16.42 -3.07 -13.44
C SER A 142 15.27 -3.48 -14.37
N GLY A 143 14.07 -2.94 -14.16
CA GLY A 143 12.93 -3.14 -15.06
C GLY A 143 13.06 -2.38 -16.38
N ILE A 144 13.76 -1.25 -16.37
CA ILE A 144 13.96 -0.38 -17.55
C ILE A 144 15.05 -0.96 -18.48
N THR A 145 16.09 -1.59 -17.94
CA THR A 145 17.17 -2.17 -18.77
C THR A 145 16.78 -3.47 -19.49
N ALA A 146 15.69 -4.12 -19.10
CA ALA A 146 15.18 -5.32 -19.76
C ALA A 146 14.24 -5.02 -20.94
N SER A 147 13.70 -3.79 -21.08
CA SER A 147 12.80 -3.42 -22.18
C SER A 147 13.49 -2.82 -23.40
N ASP A 148 14.77 -2.47 -23.32
CA ASP A 148 15.51 -1.80 -24.41
C ASP A 148 16.42 -2.75 -25.23
N GLY A 149 16.30 -4.07 -25.04
CA GLY A 149 17.21 -5.08 -25.62
C GLY A 149 16.65 -5.93 -26.77
N GLY A 150 15.66 -5.46 -27.54
CA GLY A 150 14.98 -6.30 -28.54
C GLY A 150 14.55 -5.61 -29.83
N GLY A 151 15.40 -4.74 -30.40
CA GLY A 151 15.15 -4.12 -31.70
C GLY A 151 16.40 -4.10 -32.59
N GLY A 152 16.33 -4.82 -33.73
CA GLY A 152 17.33 -4.83 -34.81
C GLY A 152 18.40 -5.90 -34.62
N VAL A 153 18.69 -6.77 -35.60
CA VAL A 153 19.12 -6.40 -36.95
C VAL A 153 18.53 -7.34 -38.00
N LEU A 154 17.81 -6.77 -38.97
CA LEU A 154 17.70 -7.30 -40.33
C LEU A 154 19.00 -6.94 -41.06
N GLY A 155 19.67 -7.94 -41.62
CA GLY A 155 20.86 -7.84 -42.45
C GLY A 155 21.24 -9.20 -42.98
#